data_AF-A0A9X2RAY4-F1
#
_entry.id   AF-A0A9X2RAY4-F1
#
_cell.length_a   1.000
_cell.length_b   1.000
_cell.length_c   1.000
_cell.angle_alpha   90.00
_cell.angle_beta   90.00
_cell.angle_gamma   90.00
#
_symmetry.space_group_name_H-M   'P 1'
#
loop_
_entity.id
_entity.type
_entity.pdbx_description
1 polymer ?
#
loop_
_entity_poly.entity_id
_entity_poly.type
_entity_poly.pdbx_seq_one_letter_code
_entity_poly.pdbx_strand_id
1 'polypeptide(L)' 'MANLKIILRKNMKKKEGRIPLALRISQNYKTNYVWREQSVFEKDWDDVSGKIKRLIRILRS' A
#
# COMPACT_ATOMS: atom_id res chain seq x y z
N MET A 1 -18.62 -10.80 -7.56
CA MET A 1 -18.37 -9.52 -6.84
C MET A 1 -16.88 -9.25 -6.84
N ALA A 2 -16.46 -8.05 -7.22
CA ALA A 2 -15.05 -7.66 -7.26
C ALA A 2 -14.78 -6.55 -6.23
N ASN A 3 -13.76 -6.72 -5.40
CA ASN A 3 -13.30 -5.73 -4.42
C ASN A 3 -11.84 -5.38 -4.71
N LEU A 4 -11.56 -4.10 -4.87
CA LEU A 4 -10.22 -3.55 -4.95
C LEU A 4 -9.92 -2.81 -3.65
N LYS A 5 -8.78 -3.12 -3.01
CA LYS A 5 -8.28 -2.35 -1.86
C LYS A 5 -6.77 -2.21 -1.93
N ILE A 6 -6.26 -1.00 -1.69
CA ILE A 6 -4.83 -0.78 -1.46
C ILE A 6 -4.53 -1.12 -0.01
N ILE A 7 -3.54 -1.98 0.22
CA ILE A 7 -3.15 -2.41 1.55
C ILE A 7 -1.64 -2.25 1.76
N LEU A 8 -1.24 -2.04 3.01
CA LEU A 8 0.14 -2.19 3.44
C LEU A 8 0.42 -3.63 3.84
N ARG A 9 1.53 -4.18 3.35
CA ARG A 9 2.00 -5.51 3.72
C ARG A 9 3.06 -5.40 4.80
N LYS A 10 2.62 -5.18 6.05
CA LYS A 10 3.49 -5.00 7.23
C LYS A 10 4.50 -6.15 7.41
N ASN A 11 4.15 -7.37 7.02
CA ASN A 11 5.04 -8.54 7.05
C ASN A 11 6.23 -8.44 6.08
N MET A 12 6.18 -7.52 5.11
CA MET A 12 7.23 -7.30 4.11
C MET A 12 7.96 -5.97 4.33
N LYS A 13 8.01 -5.51 5.58
CA LYS A 13 8.74 -4.31 5.96
C LYS A 13 10.21 -4.45 5.54
N LYS A 14 10.70 -3.51 4.74
CA LYS A 14 12.10 -3.45 4.31
C LYS A 14 12.99 -3.01 5.48
N LYS A 15 14.30 -3.30 5.38
CA LYS A 15 15.31 -2.89 6.38
C LYS A 15 15.30 -1.39 6.67
N GLU A 16 14.93 -0.56 5.69
CA GLU A 16 14.80 0.90 5.82
C GLU A 16 13.53 1.36 6.57
N GLY A 17 12.67 0.44 7.01
CA GLY A 17 11.42 0.75 7.71
C GLY A 17 10.25 1.11 6.78
N ARG A 18 10.48 1.14 5.46
CA ARG A 18 9.43 1.30 4.44
C ARG A 18 8.66 0.00 4.23
N ILE A 19 7.35 0.11 4.08
CA ILE A 19 6.43 -1.01 3.92
C ILE A 19 5.86 -0.96 2.49
N PRO A 20 5.92 -2.07 1.73
CA PRO A 20 5.42 -2.09 0.37
C PRO A 20 3.89 -2.03 0.31
N LEU A 21 3.39 -1.32 -0.69
CA LEU A 21 1.99 -1.25 -1.03
C LEU A 21 1.61 -2.40 -1.98
N ALA A 22 0.45 -3.00 -1.74
CA ALA A 22 -0.13 -4.00 -2.61
C ALA A 22 -1.57 -3.64 -2.96
N LEU A 23 -1.94 -3.82 -4.22
CA LEU A 23 -3.34 -3.78 -4.63
C LEU A 23 -3.93 -5.17 -4.44
N ARG A 24 -4.82 -5.31 -3.46
CA ARG A 24 -5.60 -6.53 -3.24
C ARG A 24 -6.81 -6.49 -4.16
N ILE A 25 -6.88 -7.47 -5.05
CA ILE A 25 -7.99 -7.68 -5.98
C ILE A 25 -8.66 -8.98 -5.55
N SER A 26 -9.86 -8.87 -4.97
CA SER A 26 -10.68 -10.03 -4.61
C SER A 26 -11.82 -10.14 -5.61
N GLN A 27 -11.79 -11.14 -6.47
CA GLN A 27 -12.81 -11.38 -7.50
C GLN A 27 -13.17 -12.86 -7.52
N ASN A 28 -14.46 -13.17 -7.53
CA ASN A 28 -14.98 -14.54 -7.61
C ASN A 28 -14.32 -15.48 -6.57
N TYR A 29 -14.23 -15.02 -5.32
CA TYR A 29 -13.60 -15.73 -4.19
C TYR A 29 -12.08 -15.98 -4.32
N LYS A 30 -11.43 -15.46 -5.37
CA LYS A 30 -9.97 -15.49 -5.52
C LYS A 30 -9.38 -14.14 -5.09
N THR A 31 -8.33 -14.18 -4.28
CA THR A 31 -7.60 -12.98 -3.87
C THR A 31 -6.24 -12.94 -4.54
N ASN A 32 -6.01 -11.91 -5.34
CA ASN A 32 -4.75 -11.64 -6.01
C ASN A 32 -4.13 -10.36 -5.45
N TYR A 33 -2.80 -10.32 -5.45
CA TYR A 33 -2.04 -9.14 -5.03
C TYR A 33 -1.20 -8.65 -6.19
N VAL A 34 -1.41 -7.40 -6.59
CA VAL A 34 -0.56 -6.74 -7.57
C VAL A 34 0.39 -5.82 -6.81
N TRP A 35 1.67 -6.10 -6.93
CA TRP A 35 2.73 -5.31 -6.30
C TRP A 35 3.10 -4.14 -7.20
N ARG A 36 3.28 -2.98 -6.58
CA ARG A 36 3.92 -1.81 -7.19
C ARG A 36 5.25 -1.60 -6.47
N GLU A 37 6.25 -1.03 -7.14
CA GLU A 37 7.53 -0.67 -6.52
C GLU A 37 7.43 0.52 -5.54
N GLN A 38 6.21 0.81 -5.07
CA GLN A 38 5.93 1.88 -4.12
C GLN A 38 5.96 1.31 -2.69
N SER A 39 6.61 2.05 -1.80
CA SER A 39 6.66 1.74 -0.38
C SER A 39 6.59 3.02 0.43
N VAL A 40 5.95 2.96 1.59
CA VAL A 40 5.70 4.12 2.46
C VAL A 40 6.05 3.77 3.90
N PHE A 41 6.28 4.78 4.73
CA PHE A 41 6.40 4.55 6.17
C PHE A 41 5.02 4.40 6.80
N GLU A 42 4.95 3.62 7.88
CA GLU A 42 3.70 3.43 8.62
C GLU A 42 3.12 4.75 9.15
N LYS A 43 3.98 5.68 9.57
CA LYS A 43 3.56 7.02 10.03
C LYS A 43 2.82 7.82 8.97
N ASP A 44 3.15 7.62 7.70
CA ASP A 44 2.62 8.36 6.55
C ASP A 44 1.38 7.65 5.95
N TRP A 45 0.95 6.53 6.53
CA TRP A 45 -0.21 5.77 6.07
C TRP A 45 -1.45 6.04 6.92
N ASP A 46 -2.58 6.19 6.26
CA ASP A 46 -3.91 6.22 6.85
C ASP A 46 -4.59 4.85 6.67
N ASP A 47 -4.66 4.09 7.76
CA ASP A 47 -5.27 2.76 7.77
C ASP A 47 -6.79 2.80 7.57
N VAL A 48 -7.43 3.93 7.96
CA VAL A 48 -8.88 4.12 7.86
C VAL A 48 -9.27 4.37 6.42
N SER A 49 -8.65 5.35 5.76
CA SER A 49 -8.99 5.69 4.37
C SER A 49 -8.26 4.82 3.33
N GLY A 50 -7.24 4.05 3.74
CA GLY A 50 -6.43 3.23 2.84
C GLY A 50 -5.60 4.08 1.87
N LYS A 51 -5.12 5.24 2.34
CA LYS A 51 -4.39 6.22 1.53
C LYS A 51 -3.16 6.72 2.28
N ILE A 52 -2.26 7.35 1.54
CA ILE A 52 -1.14 8.08 2.15
C ILE A 52 -1.73 9.32 2.84
N LYS A 53 -1.43 9.49 4.13
CA LYS A 53 -1.66 10.75 4.85
C LYS A 53 -0.91 11.82 4.08
N ARG A 54 -1.62 12.77 3.50
CA ARG A 54 -1.07 13.79 2.61
C ARG A 54 0.22 14.39 3.21
N LEU A 55 1.37 13.98 2.69
CA LEU A 55 2.63 14.68 2.85
C LEU A 55 3.10 15.04 1.44
N ILE A 56 2.69 16.23 0.99
CA ILE A 56 3.18 16.80 -0.27
C ILE A 56 4.65 17.10 -0.07
N ARG A 57 5.52 16.26 -0.64
CA ARG A 57 6.87 16.62 -1.05
C ARG A 57 7.22 15.79 -2.27
N ILE A 58 6.63 16.18 -3.40
CA ILE A 58 7.14 15.79 -4.71
C ILE A 58 8.32 16.72 -4.98
N LEU A 59 9.50 16.39 -4.45
CA LEU A 59 10.74 16.86 -5.04
C LEU A 59 11.16 15.77 -6.01
N ARG A 60 10.77 15.94 -7.28
CA ARG A 60 11.40 15.23 -8.39
C ARG A 60 12.48 16.18 -8.94
N SER A 61 13.73 15.81 -8.70
CA SER A 61 14.90 16.32 -9.43
C SER A 61 14.88 15.82 -10.87
#